data_AF-A0A3D1HXZ2-F1
#
_entry.id   AF-A0A3D1HXZ2-F1
#
_cell.length_a   1.000
_cell.length_b   1.000
_cell.length_c   1.000
_cell.angle_alpha   90.00
_cell.angle_beta   90.00
_cell.angle_gamma   90.00
#
_symmetry.space_group_name_H-M   'P 1'
#
loop_
_entity.id
_entity.type
_entity.pdbx_description
1 polymer ?
#
loop_
_entity_poly.entity_id
_entity_poly.type
_entity_poly.pdbx_seq_one_letter_code
_entity_poly.pdbx_strand_id
1 'polypeptide(L)'
;MKKIFALILTLALALTAASVPAFAADTDTIGKGGSAVKDVKATYSAGDSATIVYSVDITWGEMSFTYNDGAWDPDTHKYDASWSPKGNTVTVTNHSNTAVTAKLSYTAADNYTDIAGKFEKGELNLATAVGTDISNAPHDSDTLTVSGALSSKTLADTAIGTVTVTLN
;
A
#
# COMPACT_ATOMS: atom_id res chain seq x y z
N MET A 1 -54.52 77.98 -36.50
CA MET A 1 -53.19 78.45 -36.11
C MET A 1 -52.47 77.35 -35.34
N LYS A 2 -51.21 77.02 -35.71
CA LYS A 2 -50.10 76.54 -34.85
C LYS A 2 -50.27 75.13 -34.19
N LYS A 3 -49.33 74.18 -34.22
CA LYS A 3 -48.00 73.98 -34.83
C LYS A 3 -47.69 72.46 -34.89
N ILE A 4 -46.86 72.12 -35.87
CA ILE A 4 -46.03 70.91 -36.07
C ILE A 4 -45.37 70.41 -34.78
N PHE A 5 -45.21 69.08 -34.61
CA PHE A 5 -43.96 68.41 -34.19
C PHE A 5 -43.95 66.94 -34.64
N ALA A 6 -42.74 66.46 -34.97
CA ALA A 6 -42.43 65.26 -35.72
C ALA A 6 -41.77 64.16 -34.85
N LEU A 7 -41.49 63.01 -35.49
CA LEU A 7 -40.52 61.96 -35.12
C LEU A 7 -41.06 60.98 -34.04
N ILE A 8 -41.03 59.65 -34.23
CA ILE A 8 -39.85 58.79 -34.06
C ILE A 8 -40.07 57.39 -34.66
N LEU A 9 -39.00 56.89 -35.27
CA LEU A 9 -38.68 55.56 -35.78
C LEU A 9 -38.85 54.45 -34.72
N THR A 10 -39.65 53.41 -35.00
CA THR A 10 -39.51 52.10 -34.33
C THR A 10 -39.66 50.95 -35.31
N LEU A 11 -38.51 50.35 -35.59
CA LEU A 11 -38.26 49.09 -36.26
C LEU A 11 -38.99 47.95 -35.52
N ALA A 12 -40.00 47.33 -36.15
CA ALA A 12 -40.62 46.10 -35.68
C ALA A 12 -40.55 45.04 -36.78
N LEU A 13 -39.32 44.65 -37.13
CA LEU A 13 -39.07 43.42 -37.88
C LEU A 13 -39.06 42.25 -36.88
N ALA A 14 -40.25 41.86 -36.41
CA ALA A 14 -40.45 40.65 -35.62
C ALA A 14 -41.11 39.58 -36.48
N LEU A 15 -40.42 39.15 -37.55
CA LEU A 15 -40.74 37.87 -38.17
C LEU A 15 -40.15 36.76 -37.29
N THR A 16 -41.05 36.14 -36.57
CA THR A 16 -40.90 34.88 -35.86
C THR A 16 -40.29 33.81 -36.77
N ALA A 17 -39.00 33.55 -36.58
CA ALA A 17 -38.37 32.31 -37.01
C ALA A 17 -37.19 32.01 -36.09
N ALA A 18 -37.44 31.95 -34.78
CA ALA A 18 -36.59 31.13 -33.93
C ALA A 18 -36.89 29.68 -34.34
N SER A 19 -36.07 29.15 -35.24
CA SER A 19 -36.01 27.72 -35.50
C SER A 19 -35.70 27.03 -34.18
N VAL A 20 -36.74 26.54 -33.52
CA VAL A 20 -36.58 25.62 -32.38
C VAL A 20 -35.84 24.42 -32.96
N PRO A 21 -34.63 24.08 -32.48
CA PRO A 21 -34.06 22.80 -32.84
C PRO A 21 -35.02 21.74 -32.30
N ALA A 22 -35.78 21.11 -33.19
CA ALA A 22 -36.51 19.89 -32.87
C ALA A 22 -35.43 18.86 -32.53
N PHE A 23 -35.31 18.51 -31.25
CA PHE A 23 -34.56 17.33 -30.85
C PHE A 23 -35.28 16.14 -31.47
N ALA A 24 -34.80 15.68 -32.63
CA ALA A 24 -35.20 14.39 -33.17
C ALA A 24 -34.82 13.34 -32.13
N ALA A 25 -35.81 12.60 -31.62
CA ALA A 25 -35.54 11.42 -30.84
C ALA A 25 -34.80 10.42 -31.73
N ASP A 26 -33.63 9.95 -31.31
CA ASP A 26 -32.91 8.84 -31.94
C ASP A 26 -33.83 7.61 -31.94
N THR A 27 -34.57 7.41 -33.02
CA THR A 27 -35.60 6.36 -33.12
C THR A 27 -35.22 5.43 -34.25
N ASP A 28 -34.78 4.23 -33.89
CA ASP A 28 -34.52 3.17 -34.86
C ASP A 28 -35.80 2.38 -35.14
N THR A 29 -36.20 2.32 -36.41
CA THR A 29 -37.32 1.48 -36.87
C THR A 29 -36.76 0.27 -37.62
N ILE A 30 -37.04 -0.95 -37.13
CA ILE A 30 -36.50 -2.20 -37.68
C ILE A 30 -37.60 -3.19 -38.05
N GLY A 31 -37.45 -3.83 -39.22
CA GLY A 31 -38.34 -4.90 -39.73
C GLY A 31 -37.84 -6.30 -39.41
N LYS A 32 -38.54 -7.34 -39.92
CA LYS A 32 -38.17 -8.76 -39.69
C LYS A 32 -36.77 -9.05 -40.23
N GLY A 33 -35.84 -9.38 -39.34
CA GLY A 33 -34.42 -9.63 -39.65
C GLY A 33 -33.51 -8.39 -39.61
N GLY A 34 -34.03 -7.22 -39.22
CA GLY A 34 -33.24 -5.99 -39.07
C GLY A 34 -32.48 -5.91 -37.73
N SER A 35 -31.46 -5.04 -37.67
CA SER A 35 -30.73 -4.69 -36.45
C SER A 35 -30.51 -3.19 -36.39
N ALA A 36 -30.65 -2.64 -35.19
CA ALA A 36 -30.36 -1.25 -34.87
C ALA A 36 -29.13 -1.18 -33.97
N VAL A 37 -28.27 -0.19 -34.18
CA VAL A 37 -27.00 -0.04 -33.46
C VAL A 37 -26.91 1.38 -32.93
N LYS A 38 -26.63 1.51 -31.63
CA LYS A 38 -26.42 2.78 -30.94
C LYS A 38 -25.08 2.74 -30.25
N ASP A 39 -24.27 3.78 -30.46
CA ASP A 39 -22.98 3.89 -29.78
C ASP A 39 -23.19 4.08 -28.27
N VAL A 40 -22.55 3.22 -27.49
CA VAL A 40 -22.47 3.38 -26.03
C VAL A 40 -21.32 4.34 -25.72
N LYS A 41 -21.64 5.49 -25.14
CA LYS A 41 -20.66 6.49 -24.71
C LYS A 41 -20.53 6.46 -23.19
N ALA A 42 -19.30 6.45 -22.70
CA ALA A 42 -18.99 6.56 -21.29
C ALA A 42 -18.05 7.76 -21.04
N THR A 43 -18.07 8.27 -19.83
CA THR A 43 -17.14 9.31 -19.37
C THR A 43 -16.49 8.83 -18.08
N TYR A 44 -15.16 8.85 -18.03
CA TYR A 44 -14.42 8.59 -16.81
C TYR A 44 -14.45 9.85 -15.94
N SER A 45 -14.87 9.68 -14.68
CA SER A 45 -14.73 10.69 -13.64
C SER A 45 -13.88 10.07 -12.54
N ALA A 46 -12.71 10.65 -12.27
CA ALA A 46 -11.89 10.23 -11.15
C ALA A 46 -12.60 10.58 -9.84
N GLY A 47 -12.64 9.65 -8.89
CA GLY A 47 -13.04 9.97 -7.51
C GLY A 47 -12.00 10.85 -6.81
N ASP A 48 -12.33 11.32 -5.61
CA ASP A 48 -11.40 12.08 -4.76
C ASP A 48 -10.25 11.19 -4.27
N SER A 49 -9.18 11.11 -5.06
CA SER A 49 -8.00 10.26 -4.81
C SER A 49 -6.98 10.86 -3.82
N ALA A 50 -7.31 11.95 -3.12
CA ALA A 50 -6.33 12.72 -2.37
C ALA A 50 -6.00 12.16 -0.97
N THR A 51 -6.85 11.31 -0.41
CA THR A 51 -6.62 10.79 0.95
C THR A 51 -5.69 9.58 0.89
N ILE A 52 -4.53 9.69 1.52
CA ILE A 52 -3.62 8.56 1.71
C ILE A 52 -4.29 7.56 2.67
N VAL A 53 -4.34 6.30 2.27
CA VAL A 53 -4.85 5.19 3.07
C VAL A 53 -3.72 4.19 3.28
N TYR A 54 -3.34 4.01 4.53
CA TYR A 54 -2.35 3.02 4.94
C TYR A 54 -3.03 1.70 5.29
N SER A 55 -2.55 0.62 4.68
CA SER A 55 -2.95 -0.76 4.98
C SER A 55 -1.74 -1.64 4.75
N VAL A 56 -1.20 -2.22 5.83
CA VAL A 56 0.01 -3.03 5.78
C VAL A 56 -0.19 -4.28 6.61
N ASP A 57 0.16 -5.42 6.03
CA ASP A 57 0.16 -6.71 6.72
C ASP A 57 1.59 -7.08 7.13
N ILE A 58 1.73 -7.56 8.37
CA ILE A 58 3.01 -8.03 8.91
C ILE A 58 2.85 -9.50 9.27
N THR A 59 3.63 -10.35 8.60
CA THR A 59 3.71 -11.78 8.90
C THR A 59 5.02 -12.09 9.60
N TRP A 60 4.92 -12.83 10.71
CA TRP A 60 6.05 -13.24 11.52
C TRP A 60 6.29 -14.73 11.33
N GLY A 61 7.55 -15.14 11.15
CA GLY A 61 7.94 -16.49 11.48
C GLY A 61 7.88 -16.75 12.99
N GLU A 62 8.34 -17.93 13.42
CA GLU A 62 8.32 -18.34 14.83
C GLU A 62 9.20 -17.47 15.75
N MET A 63 10.19 -16.75 15.21
CA MET A 63 11.11 -15.87 15.96
C MET A 63 11.82 -16.57 17.13
N SER A 64 12.05 -17.88 16.99
CA SER A 64 12.70 -18.70 18.01
C SER A 64 14.15 -18.97 17.64
N PHE A 65 15.01 -18.99 18.64
CA PHE A 65 16.44 -19.24 18.49
C PHE A 65 16.91 -20.21 19.57
N THR A 66 17.68 -21.22 19.16
CA THR A 66 18.33 -22.15 20.09
C THR A 66 19.81 -21.77 20.20
N TYR A 67 20.28 -21.54 21.42
CA TYR A 67 21.71 -21.36 21.70
C TYR A 67 22.35 -22.71 22.03
N ASN A 68 23.46 -23.00 21.39
CA ASN A 68 24.35 -24.09 21.75
C ASN A 68 25.67 -23.47 22.20
N ASP A 69 26.11 -23.80 23.42
CA ASP A 69 27.40 -23.33 23.95
C ASP A 69 28.59 -24.05 23.30
N GLY A 70 28.38 -25.13 22.58
CA GLY A 70 29.41 -25.84 21.84
C GLY A 70 30.34 -26.65 22.75
N ALA A 71 31.26 -27.38 22.11
CA ALA A 71 32.32 -28.07 22.83
C ALA A 71 33.46 -27.11 23.17
N TRP A 72 34.16 -27.39 24.28
CA TRP A 72 35.42 -26.73 24.59
C TRP A 72 36.50 -27.19 23.60
N ASP A 73 37.10 -26.23 22.92
CA ASP A 73 38.28 -26.43 22.08
C ASP A 73 39.56 -26.14 22.91
N PRO A 74 40.38 -27.15 23.22
CA PRO A 74 41.60 -26.97 24.01
C PRO A 74 42.71 -26.23 23.26
N ASP A 75 42.69 -26.17 21.93
CA ASP A 75 43.73 -25.51 21.15
C ASP A 75 43.48 -23.99 21.10
N THR A 76 42.21 -23.59 20.96
CA THR A 76 41.83 -22.16 20.93
C THR A 76 41.40 -21.62 22.29
N HIS A 77 41.23 -22.49 23.29
CA HIS A 77 40.66 -22.18 24.60
C HIS A 77 39.33 -21.43 24.51
N LYS A 78 38.47 -21.86 23.59
CA LYS A 78 37.15 -21.26 23.32
C LYS A 78 36.08 -22.33 23.19
N TYR A 79 34.85 -21.90 23.42
CA TYR A 79 33.65 -22.67 23.13
C TYR A 79 33.18 -22.37 21.71
N ASP A 80 32.85 -23.40 20.93
CA ASP A 80 32.30 -23.25 19.57
C ASP A 80 30.79 -22.97 19.61
N ALA A 81 30.44 -21.85 20.25
CA ALA A 81 29.06 -21.49 20.49
C ALA A 81 28.36 -21.00 19.21
N SER A 82 27.10 -21.37 19.04
CA SER A 82 26.30 -20.99 17.88
C SER A 82 24.83 -20.76 18.22
N TRP A 83 24.18 -19.96 17.38
CA TRP A 83 22.74 -19.76 17.40
C TRP A 83 22.09 -20.45 16.20
N SER A 84 21.06 -21.23 16.44
CA SER A 84 20.24 -21.87 15.41
C SER A 84 18.86 -21.22 15.36
N PRO A 85 18.51 -20.48 14.29
CA PRO A 85 17.21 -19.85 14.16
C PRO A 85 16.13 -20.84 13.69
N LYS A 86 14.89 -20.57 14.08
CA LYS A 86 13.68 -21.22 13.57
C LYS A 86 12.64 -20.14 13.25
N GLY A 87 12.35 -19.98 11.96
CA GLY A 87 11.38 -18.99 11.47
C GLY A 87 11.73 -17.55 11.87
N ASN A 88 12.94 -17.09 11.58
CA ASN A 88 13.46 -15.76 11.96
C ASN A 88 13.23 -14.67 10.90
N THR A 89 12.30 -14.89 9.97
CA THR A 89 11.96 -13.93 8.90
C THR A 89 10.68 -13.16 9.22
N VAL A 90 10.70 -11.87 8.94
CA VAL A 90 9.54 -10.96 9.00
C VAL A 90 9.21 -10.55 7.57
N THR A 91 7.95 -10.65 7.18
CA THR A 91 7.47 -10.22 5.86
C THR A 91 6.47 -9.09 6.01
N VAL A 92 6.66 -8.02 5.24
CA VAL A 92 5.77 -6.86 5.21
C VAL A 92 5.14 -6.77 3.83
N THR A 93 3.81 -6.68 3.78
CA THR A 93 3.03 -6.55 2.54
C THR A 93 2.27 -5.22 2.56
N ASN A 94 2.46 -4.40 1.54
CA ASN A 94 1.81 -3.11 1.42
C ASN A 94 0.54 -3.20 0.56
N HIS A 95 -0.60 -2.88 1.15
CA HIS A 95 -1.90 -2.71 0.49
C HIS A 95 -2.32 -1.23 0.39
N SER A 96 -1.45 -0.31 0.80
CA SER A 96 -1.71 1.13 0.82
C SER A 96 -1.80 1.71 -0.59
N ASN A 97 -2.52 2.84 -0.73
CA ASN A 97 -2.52 3.61 -1.98
C ASN A 97 -1.27 4.49 -2.16
N THR A 98 -0.32 4.41 -1.22
CA THR A 98 0.99 5.07 -1.24
C THR A 98 2.11 4.04 -1.04
N ALA A 99 3.33 4.39 -1.45
CA ALA A 99 4.52 3.67 -1.01
C ALA A 99 4.71 3.81 0.51
N VAL A 100 5.30 2.79 1.13
CA VAL A 100 5.59 2.76 2.57
C VAL A 100 7.02 2.29 2.81
N THR A 101 7.62 2.80 3.88
CA THR A 101 8.91 2.34 4.36
C THR A 101 8.72 1.69 5.73
N ALA A 102 9.04 0.40 5.84
CA ALA A 102 8.97 -0.34 7.09
C ALA A 102 10.37 -0.54 7.67
N LYS A 103 10.63 0.03 8.84
CA LYS A 103 11.89 -0.14 9.57
C LYS A 103 11.76 -1.26 10.60
N LEU A 104 12.72 -2.18 10.60
CA LEU A 104 12.77 -3.31 11.52
C LEU A 104 13.89 -3.12 12.53
N SER A 105 13.59 -3.33 13.81
CA SER A 105 14.56 -3.21 14.89
C SER A 105 14.41 -4.34 15.90
N TYR A 106 15.50 -4.65 16.59
CA TYR A 106 15.51 -5.55 17.73
C TYR A 106 15.96 -4.79 18.97
N THR A 107 15.27 -5.01 20.07
CA THR A 107 15.65 -4.49 21.40
C THR A 107 15.80 -5.67 22.36
N ALA A 108 16.97 -5.80 22.97
CA ALA A 108 17.21 -6.80 23.98
C ALA A 108 16.36 -6.55 25.23
N ALA A 109 15.93 -7.61 25.91
CA ALA A 109 15.30 -7.49 27.21
C ALA A 109 16.33 -7.15 28.30
N ASP A 110 15.90 -6.57 29.42
CA ASP A 110 16.78 -5.99 30.45
C ASP A 110 17.86 -6.96 30.99
N ASN A 111 17.55 -8.26 31.09
CA ASN A 111 18.49 -9.28 31.58
C ASN A 111 19.34 -9.92 30.47
N TYR A 112 19.19 -9.46 29.23
CA TYR A 112 19.78 -10.03 28.03
C TYR A 112 20.45 -8.96 27.16
N THR A 113 20.88 -7.85 27.75
CA THR A 113 21.49 -6.70 27.03
C THR A 113 22.75 -7.07 26.23
N ASP A 114 23.41 -8.17 26.59
CA ASP A 114 24.58 -8.70 25.87
C ASP A 114 24.20 -9.53 24.62
N ILE A 115 22.90 -9.79 24.41
CA ILE A 115 22.37 -10.45 23.22
C ILE A 115 21.97 -9.37 22.21
N ALA A 116 22.71 -9.32 21.11
CA ALA A 116 22.44 -8.40 20.02
C ALA A 116 21.64 -9.09 18.91
N GLY A 117 20.63 -8.38 18.40
CA GLY A 117 19.86 -8.78 17.22
C GLY A 117 20.06 -7.80 16.08
N LYS A 118 20.25 -8.33 14.87
CA LYS A 118 20.45 -7.52 13.66
C LYS A 118 19.68 -8.10 12.48
N PHE A 119 18.92 -7.23 11.82
CA PHE A 119 18.31 -7.50 10.52
C PHE A 119 19.33 -7.38 9.38
N GLU A 120 19.14 -8.16 8.31
CA GLU A 120 20.02 -8.10 7.15
C GLU A 120 19.90 -6.76 6.44
N LYS A 121 18.66 -6.30 6.17
CA LYS A 121 18.39 -5.01 5.52
C LYS A 121 18.12 -3.90 6.54
N GLY A 122 17.35 -4.19 7.59
CA GLY A 122 16.89 -3.25 8.62
C GLY A 122 15.76 -2.32 8.18
N GLU A 123 15.51 -2.21 6.88
CA GLU A 123 14.46 -1.38 6.30
C GLU A 123 13.96 -2.01 4.98
N LEU A 124 12.64 -1.98 4.79
CA LEU A 124 11.94 -2.49 3.62
C LEU A 124 11.20 -1.35 2.95
N ASN A 125 11.52 -1.09 1.69
CA ASN A 125 10.90 -0.03 0.89
C ASN A 125 9.91 -0.65 -0.09
N LEU A 126 8.62 -0.43 0.13
CA LEU A 126 7.52 -1.08 -0.58
C LEU A 126 6.78 -0.06 -1.44
N ALA A 127 6.61 -0.39 -2.72
CA ALA A 127 5.83 0.43 -3.65
C ALA A 127 4.36 0.51 -3.23
N THR A 128 3.62 1.47 -3.81
CA THR A 128 2.16 1.55 -3.69
C THR A 128 1.48 0.31 -4.28
N ALA A 129 0.37 -0.12 -3.70
CA ALA A 129 -0.45 -1.21 -4.24
C ALA A 129 -1.38 -0.75 -5.38
N VAL A 130 -1.40 0.53 -5.73
CA VAL A 130 -2.24 1.05 -6.82
C VAL A 130 -1.89 0.35 -8.14
N GLY A 131 -2.90 -0.23 -8.77
CA GLY A 131 -2.74 -0.96 -10.03
C GLY A 131 -2.16 -2.37 -9.88
N THR A 132 -2.05 -2.88 -8.65
CA THR A 132 -1.66 -4.27 -8.36
C THR A 132 -2.88 -5.09 -7.96
N ASP A 133 -2.93 -6.36 -8.38
CA ASP A 133 -3.89 -7.32 -7.83
C ASP A 133 -3.54 -7.64 -6.37
N ILE A 134 -4.54 -8.00 -5.56
CA ILE A 134 -4.34 -8.31 -4.13
C ILE A 134 -3.26 -9.37 -3.92
N SER A 135 -3.21 -10.41 -4.76
CA SER A 135 -2.21 -11.48 -4.69
C SER A 135 -0.79 -11.06 -5.09
N ASN A 136 -0.66 -9.90 -5.73
CA ASN A 136 0.58 -9.34 -6.25
C ASN A 136 0.95 -8.03 -5.53
N ALA A 137 0.36 -7.79 -4.36
CA ALA A 137 0.66 -6.63 -3.55
C ALA A 137 2.18 -6.54 -3.26
N PRO A 138 2.78 -5.34 -3.31
CA PRO A 138 4.20 -5.16 -3.04
C PRO A 138 4.55 -5.69 -1.66
N HIS A 139 5.50 -6.61 -1.59
CA HIS A 139 5.97 -7.18 -0.34
C HIS A 139 7.48 -7.39 -0.38
N ASP A 140 8.08 -7.41 0.79
CA ASP A 140 9.48 -7.77 0.98
C ASP A 140 9.65 -8.37 2.38
N SER A 141 10.76 -9.05 2.59
CA SER A 141 11.09 -9.72 3.85
C SER A 141 12.50 -9.41 4.31
N ASP A 142 12.70 -9.53 5.62
CA ASP A 142 14.00 -9.42 6.26
C ASP A 142 14.17 -10.51 7.32
N THR A 143 15.42 -10.89 7.56
CA THR A 143 15.78 -11.99 8.45
C THR A 143 16.57 -11.48 9.64
N LEU A 144 16.18 -11.88 10.85
CA LEU A 144 16.87 -11.53 12.09
C LEU A 144 18.00 -12.52 12.38
N THR A 145 19.20 -12.01 12.60
CA THR A 145 20.32 -12.76 13.18
C THR A 145 20.53 -12.32 14.63
N VAL A 146 20.87 -13.28 15.49
CA VAL A 146 21.14 -13.05 16.92
C VAL A 146 22.58 -13.48 17.24
N SER A 147 23.23 -12.72 18.12
CA SER A 147 24.59 -12.98 18.58
C SER A 147 24.72 -12.65 20.06
N GLY A 148 25.85 -13.04 20.66
CA GLY A 148 26.05 -13.01 22.11
C GLY A 148 25.95 -14.40 22.71
N ALA A 149 26.09 -14.49 24.03
CA ALA A 149 26.05 -15.75 24.77
C ALA A 149 24.80 -15.82 25.65
N LEU A 150 24.06 -16.93 25.57
CA LEU A 150 22.93 -17.18 26.46
C LEU A 150 23.41 -17.94 27.70
N SER A 151 22.99 -17.50 28.89
CA SER A 151 23.32 -18.19 30.13
C SER A 151 22.72 -19.59 30.15
N SER A 152 23.50 -20.59 30.57
CA SER A 152 23.04 -21.98 30.80
C SER A 152 21.95 -22.11 31.87
N LYS A 153 21.64 -21.04 32.61
CA LYS A 153 20.50 -20.98 33.53
C LYS A 153 19.17 -20.72 32.81
N THR A 154 19.20 -20.33 31.53
CA THR A 154 18.01 -20.09 30.70
C THR A 154 17.60 -21.39 30.00
N LEU A 155 16.88 -22.25 30.72
CA LEU A 155 16.51 -23.59 30.23
C LEU A 155 15.09 -23.65 29.64
N ALA A 156 14.29 -22.60 29.83
CA ALA A 156 12.94 -22.48 29.30
C ALA A 156 12.92 -21.51 28.11
N ASP A 157 11.90 -21.65 27.27
CA ASP A 157 11.61 -20.70 26.20
C ASP A 157 11.34 -19.31 26.81
N THR A 158 12.32 -18.41 26.69
CA THR A 158 12.37 -17.13 27.39
C THR A 158 12.52 -16.01 26.38
N ALA A 159 11.73 -14.96 26.53
CA ALA A 159 11.85 -13.76 25.71
C ALA A 159 13.17 -13.03 26.01
N ILE A 160 14.13 -13.15 25.09
CA ILE A 160 15.45 -12.49 25.18
C ILE A 160 15.47 -11.08 24.57
N GLY A 161 14.42 -10.73 23.83
CA GLY A 161 14.25 -9.41 23.22
C GLY A 161 12.94 -9.30 22.46
N THR A 162 12.75 -8.14 21.83
CA THR A 162 11.54 -7.80 21.08
C THR A 162 11.92 -7.24 19.72
N VAL A 163 11.25 -7.75 18.68
CA VAL A 163 11.32 -7.15 17.34
C VAL A 163 10.21 -6.10 17.20
N THR A 164 10.53 -4.96 16.61
CA THR A 164 9.57 -3.90 16.28
C THR A 164 9.61 -3.60 14.79
N VAL A 165 8.43 -3.44 14.19
CA VAL A 165 8.27 -2.92 12.82
C VAL A 165 7.60 -1.55 12.94
N THR A 166 8.25 -0.52 12.39
CA THR A 166 7.74 0.86 12.36
C THR A 166 7.50 1.29 10.93
N LEU A 167 6.29 1.76 10.61
CA LEU A 167 6.00 2.40 9.33
C LEU A 167 6.38 3.88 9.41
N ASN A 168 7.13 4.36 8.42
CA ASN A 168 7.53 5.76 8.25
C ASN A 168 6.88 6.38 7.01
#